data_AF-A0A3N5H1X8-F1
#
_entry.id   AF-A0A3N5H1X8-F1
#
_cell.length_a   1.000
_cell.length_b   1.000
_cell.length_c   1.000
_cell.angle_alpha   90.00
_cell.angle_beta   90.00
_cell.angle_gamma   90.00
#
_symmetry.space_group_name_H-M   'P 1'
#
loop_
_entity.id
_entity.type
_entity.pdbx_description
1 polymer ?
#
loop_
_entity_poly.entity_id
_entity_poly.type
_entity_poly.pdbx_seq_one_letter_code
_entity_poly.pdbx_strand_id
1 'polypeptide(L)'
;GSRAASDEDVLEFVRNHAGTIFHPSGTCRMGKDAAAVVDQHLRVRGVGGLRVVDCSIMPTLVSGNTNVPVVMIAERAAAFVLSEAG
;
A
#
# COMPACT_ATOMS: atom_id res chain seq x y z
N GLY A 1 5.69 29.21 -22.00
CA GLY A 1 6.62 29.29 -23.14
C GLY A 1 6.84 27.90 -23.66
N SER A 2 6.73 27.71 -24.97
CA SER A 2 6.79 26.42 -25.70
C SER A 2 8.11 25.67 -25.49
N ARG A 3 8.26 24.97 -24.36
CA ARG A 3 9.46 24.16 -24.03
C ARG A 3 9.24 22.64 -24.03
N ALA A 4 8.05 22.18 -24.38
CA ALA A 4 7.84 20.78 -24.75
C ALA A 4 7.52 20.76 -26.24
N ALA A 5 8.54 20.55 -27.07
CA ALA A 5 8.42 20.49 -28.52
C ALA A 5 8.31 19.03 -29.02
N SER A 6 8.62 18.05 -28.17
CA SER A 6 8.40 16.61 -28.42
C SER A 6 8.08 15.81 -27.15
N ASP A 7 7.69 14.55 -27.31
CA ASP A 7 7.48 13.61 -26.20
C ASP A 7 8.77 13.36 -25.41
N GLU A 8 9.94 13.40 -26.08
CA GLU A 8 11.25 13.31 -25.42
C GLU A 8 11.47 14.43 -24.42
N ASP A 9 11.12 15.68 -24.76
CA ASP A 9 11.23 16.83 -23.87
C ASP A 9 10.35 16.65 -22.62
N VAL A 10 9.13 16.13 -22.80
CA VAL A 10 8.19 15.85 -21.71
C VAL A 10 8.75 14.76 -20.79
N LEU A 11 9.29 13.68 -21.35
CA LEU A 11 9.89 12.58 -20.59
C LEU A 11 11.13 13.05 -19.81
N GLU A 12 11.99 13.88 -20.41
CA GLU A 12 13.14 14.45 -19.72
C GLU A 12 12.70 15.35 -18.55
N PHE A 13 11.69 16.19 -18.76
CA PHE A 13 11.13 17.02 -17.70
C PHE A 13 10.61 16.16 -16.53
N VAL A 14 9.84 15.11 -16.81
CA VAL A 14 9.31 14.20 -15.79
C VAL A 14 10.44 13.51 -15.02
N ARG A 15 11.48 12.98 -15.68
CA ARG A 15 12.61 12.34 -14.99
C ARG A 15 13.33 13.29 -14.03
N ASN A 16 13.47 14.56 -14.41
CA ASN A 16 14.21 15.56 -13.62
C ASN A 16 13.38 16.20 -12.49
N HIS A 17 12.05 16.17 -12.57
CA HIS A 17 11.18 16.91 -11.65
C HIS A 17 10.11 16.05 -10.95
N ALA A 18 9.95 14.79 -11.33
CA ALA A 18 9.00 13.91 -10.65
C ALA A 18 9.40 13.72 -9.18
N GLY A 19 8.38 13.73 -8.32
CA GLY A 19 8.52 13.50 -6.89
C GLY A 19 7.44 12.55 -6.41
N THR A 20 7.58 12.13 -5.16
CA THR A 20 6.51 11.38 -4.49
C THR A 20 5.32 12.30 -4.17
N ILE A 21 4.13 11.72 -4.15
CA ILE A 21 2.94 12.32 -3.54
C ILE A 21 2.64 11.70 -2.16
N PHE A 22 3.64 11.07 -1.55
CA PHE A 22 3.60 10.53 -0.18
C PHE A 22 2.61 9.38 0.04
N HIS A 23 2.40 8.53 -0.97
CA HIS A 23 1.58 7.31 -0.87
C HIS A 23 2.42 6.02 -0.98
N PRO A 24 3.43 5.78 -0.11
CA PRO A 24 4.14 4.50 -0.11
C PRO A 24 3.22 3.36 0.38
N SER A 25 3.30 2.21 -0.29
CA SER A 25 2.45 1.03 0.00
C SER A 25 3.11 -0.27 -0.46
N GLY A 26 2.59 -1.41 -0.01
CA GLY A 26 2.90 -2.73 -0.57
C GLY A 26 4.17 -3.44 -0.07
N THR A 27 4.91 -2.87 0.88
CA THR A 27 6.16 -3.48 1.39
C THR A 27 5.93 -4.72 2.28
N CYS A 28 4.75 -4.86 2.88
CA CYS A 28 4.30 -6.07 3.62
C CYS A 28 3.07 -6.68 2.95
N ARG A 29 3.12 -6.80 1.63
CA ARG A 29 2.01 -7.14 0.75
C ARG A 29 1.15 -8.31 1.27
N MET A 30 -0.16 -8.10 1.37
CA MET A 30 -1.16 -9.14 1.59
C MET A 30 -1.31 -10.03 0.36
N GLY A 31 -1.46 -11.33 0.54
CA GLY A 31 -1.73 -12.23 -0.58
C GLY A 31 -1.81 -13.70 -0.19
N LYS A 32 -2.05 -14.55 -1.20
CA LYS A 32 -2.13 -16.01 -1.05
C LYS A 32 -0.92 -16.75 -1.65
N ASP A 33 -0.08 -16.04 -2.41
CA ASP A 33 1.12 -16.61 -3.04
C ASP A 33 2.31 -16.67 -2.06
N ALA A 34 3.41 -17.31 -2.48
CA ALA A 34 4.60 -17.50 -1.65
C ALA A 34 5.32 -16.19 -1.28
N ALA A 35 5.17 -15.12 -2.07
CA ALA A 35 5.82 -13.83 -1.85
C ALA A 35 5.00 -12.89 -0.95
N ALA A 36 3.78 -13.25 -0.54
CA ALA A 36 2.99 -12.47 0.41
C ALA A 36 3.61 -12.48 1.82
N VAL A 37 3.60 -11.32 2.49
CA VAL A 37 4.12 -11.13 3.86
C VAL A 37 3.02 -11.37 4.90
N VAL A 38 1.80 -10.91 4.61
CA VAL A 38 0.63 -11.13 5.46
C VAL A 38 -0.45 -11.94 4.75
N ASP A 39 -1.26 -12.65 5.52
CA ASP A 39 -2.45 -13.36 5.02
C ASP A 39 -3.67 -12.43 4.88
N GLN A 40 -4.80 -12.98 4.43
CA GLN A 40 -6.06 -12.24 4.24
C GLN A 40 -6.70 -11.72 5.55
N HIS A 41 -6.17 -12.10 6.70
CA HIS A 41 -6.55 -11.59 8.04
C HIS A 41 -5.46 -10.69 8.64
N LEU A 42 -4.54 -10.21 7.79
CA LEU A 42 -3.44 -9.30 8.11
C LEU A 42 -2.39 -9.88 9.05
N ARG A 43 -2.37 -11.22 9.23
CA ARG A 43 -1.42 -11.91 10.11
C ARG A 43 -0.09 -12.09 9.40
N VAL A 44 1.02 -11.81 10.09
CA VAL A 44 2.36 -12.03 9.55
C VAL A 44 2.59 -13.53 9.38
N ARG A 45 2.95 -13.94 8.17
CA ARG A 45 3.16 -15.36 7.87
C ARG A 45 4.42 -15.86 8.57
N GLY A 46 4.30 -16.98 9.28
CA GLY A 46 5.40 -17.59 10.04
C GLY A 46 5.64 -16.98 11.43
N VAL A 47 4.85 -15.98 11.86
CA VAL A 47 4.96 -15.37 13.19
C VAL A 47 3.62 -15.38 13.91
N GLY A 48 3.56 -16.00 15.08
CA GLY A 48 2.34 -16.06 15.90
C GLY A 48 2.03 -14.72 16.57
N GLY A 49 0.75 -14.37 16.64
CA GLY A 49 0.27 -13.21 17.41
C GLY A 49 0.63 -11.84 16.83
N LEU A 50 1.17 -11.78 15.60
CA LEU A 50 1.61 -10.53 14.97
C LEU A 50 0.79 -10.19 13.72
N ARG A 51 0.42 -8.91 13.58
CA ARG A 51 -0.28 -8.34 12.42
C ARG A 51 0.40 -7.07 11.94
N VAL A 52 0.23 -6.76 10.65
CA VAL A 52 0.58 -5.46 10.06
C VAL A 52 -0.70 -4.77 9.63
N VAL A 53 -0.90 -3.52 10.05
CA VAL A 53 -2.16 -2.77 9.84
C VAL A 53 -1.81 -1.35 9.39
N ASP A 54 -1.39 -1.22 8.13
CA ASP A 54 -1.05 0.05 7.49
C ASP A 54 -1.08 -0.09 5.94
N CYS A 55 -0.63 0.93 5.19
CA CYS A 55 -0.57 0.90 3.73
C CYS A 55 0.37 -0.17 3.15
N SER A 56 1.32 -0.69 3.93
CA SER A 56 2.28 -1.69 3.45
C SER A 56 1.61 -3.00 3.05
N ILE A 57 0.42 -3.30 3.58
CA ILE A 57 -0.31 -4.53 3.25
C ILE A 57 -1.02 -4.50 1.91
N MET A 58 -1.19 -3.32 1.30
CA MET A 58 -1.95 -3.17 0.06
C MET A 58 -1.30 -3.98 -1.08
N PRO A 59 -2.01 -4.94 -1.71
CA PRO A 59 -1.47 -5.71 -2.84
C PRO A 59 -1.06 -4.85 -4.04
N THR A 60 -1.84 -3.78 -4.25
CA THR A 60 -1.64 -2.73 -5.24
C THR A 60 -2.07 -1.40 -4.61
N LEU A 61 -1.43 -0.30 -4.99
CA LEU A 61 -1.82 1.03 -4.49
C LEU A 61 -3.29 1.30 -4.80
N VAL A 62 -4.05 1.72 -3.78
CA VAL A 62 -5.45 2.14 -3.94
C VAL A 62 -5.47 3.51 -4.62
N SER A 63 -6.34 3.68 -5.63
CA SER A 63 -6.51 4.97 -6.30
C SER A 63 -7.07 6.03 -5.36
N GLY A 64 -6.46 7.22 -5.33
CA GLY A 64 -6.79 8.32 -4.42
C GLY A 64 -5.84 8.45 -3.23
N ASN A 65 -6.22 9.26 -2.25
CA ASN A 65 -5.40 9.52 -1.06
C ASN A 65 -5.47 8.33 -0.09
N THR A 66 -4.30 7.84 0.36
CA THR A 66 -4.19 6.59 1.15
C THR A 66 -4.71 6.68 2.58
N ASN A 67 -5.04 7.88 3.08
CA ASN A 67 -5.61 8.09 4.41
C ASN A 67 -6.93 7.31 4.61
N VAL A 68 -7.89 7.45 3.70
CA VAL A 68 -9.18 6.77 3.86
C VAL A 68 -9.04 5.24 3.74
N PRO A 69 -8.30 4.70 2.76
CA PRO A 69 -7.99 3.28 2.71
C PRO A 69 -7.33 2.73 3.98
N VAL A 70 -6.37 3.45 4.58
CA VAL A 70 -5.68 2.94 5.78
C VAL A 70 -6.57 2.94 7.02
N VAL A 71 -7.45 3.93 7.16
CA VAL A 71 -8.47 3.92 8.22
C VAL A 71 -9.39 2.71 8.07
N MET A 72 -9.84 2.40 6.84
CA MET A 72 -10.67 1.21 6.60
C MET A 72 -9.93 -0.10 6.91
N ILE A 73 -8.65 -0.21 6.56
CA ILE A 73 -7.80 -1.35 6.92
C ILE A 73 -7.76 -1.52 8.45
N ALA A 74 -7.58 -0.43 9.20
CA ALA A 74 -7.57 -0.44 10.66
C ALA A 74 -8.91 -0.88 11.27
N GLU A 75 -10.03 -0.35 10.78
CA GLU A 75 -11.38 -0.76 11.19
C GLU A 75 -11.60 -2.27 10.97
N ARG A 76 -11.19 -2.78 9.80
CA ARG A 76 -11.31 -4.21 9.51
C ARG A 76 -10.41 -5.06 10.40
N ALA A 77 -9.20 -4.61 10.68
CA ALA A 77 -8.28 -5.30 11.57
C ALA A 77 -8.83 -5.38 13.00
N ALA A 78 -9.43 -4.29 13.50
CA ALA A 78 -10.07 -4.27 14.82
C ALA A 78 -11.19 -5.30 14.91
N ALA A 79 -12.05 -5.41 13.88
CA ALA A 79 -13.09 -6.43 13.82
C ALA A 79 -12.53 -7.87 13.86
N PHE A 80 -11.41 -8.15 13.16
CA PHE A 80 -10.76 -9.46 13.23
C PHE A 80 -10.24 -9.76 14.64
N VAL A 81 -9.56 -8.80 15.27
CA VAL A 81 -9.03 -8.98 16.63
C VAL A 81 -10.15 -9.22 17.64
N LEU A 82 -11.24 -8.45 17.57
CA LEU A 82 -12.40 -8.64 18.45
C LEU A 82 -13.07 -10.00 18.23
N SER A 83 -13.17 -10.46 16.99
CA SER A 83 -13.78 -11.77 16.68
C SER A 83 -12.98 -12.98 17.18
N GLU A 84 -11.66 -12.83 17.36
CA GLU A 84 -10.77 -13.88 17.84
C GLU A 84 -10.58 -13.86 19.37
N ALA A 85 -10.97 -12.75 20.01
CA ALA A 85 -10.84 -12.56 21.45
C ALA A 85 -12.03 -13.10 22.27
N GLY A 86 -13.13 -13.46 21.61
CA GLY A 86 -14.30 -14.13 22.21
C GLY A 86 -14.31 -15.63 21.94
#